data_AF-A0A495D2Y5-F1
#
_entry.id   AF-A0A495D2Y5-F1
#
_cell.length_a   1.000
_cell.length_b   1.000
_cell.length_c   1.000
_cell.angle_alpha   90.00
_cell.angle_beta   90.00
_cell.angle_gamma   90.00
#
_symmetry.space_group_name_H-M   'P 1'
#
loop_
_entity.id
_entity.type
_entity.pdbx_description
1 polymer ?
#
loop_
_entity_poly.entity_id
_entity_poly.type
_entity_poly.pdbx_seq_one_letter_code
_entity_poly.pdbx_strand_id
1 'polypeptide(L)'
;MLTLDRKTETRNVADAQLAAGGGRIVELDGDADWREAEAEIAGAVRVDIRFPKFNDGRGFSLATQLRERAGYTGKLRAVGDLIPDQAQHLIRVGFDDVDPDRKGLEADWARARTRFAHAYQPGRGNVTPLFRHRHKRPEDDLAALNARYRDMTPQDILRDAIRNEWVGKVAIMSSFGAEAAVGLHMIAQIDPATPVIFLDTGRLFAQTEQYQRQLTEQLGLSNIRLLKPDAEEVASEDSDDRLWRRDPDACCALRKVRPLDEIIGDYDALITGRKRFHGGGRMSLPVVERINGRIRVNPLANWDAAAIEDYFQRFDLPRHPLTDMGYASIGCWTCTAPVQADGDIRSGRWLGQSKTECGIHTPAQVAAE
;
A
#
# COMPACT_ATOMS: atom_id res chain seq x y z
N MET A 1 6.47 3.90 19.60
CA MET A 1 5.02 3.94 19.91
C MET A 1 4.89 4.36 21.37
N LEU A 2 4.25 5.51 21.69
CA LEU A 2 4.29 6.19 23.02
C LEU A 2 3.76 5.35 24.20
N THR A 3 4.57 4.68 24.99
CA THR A 3 4.08 3.83 26.10
C THR A 3 3.49 4.66 27.26
N LEU A 4 2.76 4.03 28.18
CA LEU A 4 2.28 4.65 29.42
C LEU A 4 2.78 3.80 30.59
N ASP A 5 3.65 4.36 31.43
CA ASP A 5 4.16 3.70 32.64
C ASP A 5 3.36 4.15 33.87
N ARG A 6 3.07 3.24 34.82
CA ARG A 6 1.88 3.40 35.70
C ARG A 6 2.06 3.26 37.20
N LYS A 7 3.18 2.77 37.72
CA LYS A 7 3.29 2.59 39.18
C LYS A 7 4.68 2.97 39.66
N THR A 8 4.75 3.67 40.79
CA THR A 8 6.03 4.07 41.41
C THR A 8 6.96 2.88 41.66
N GLU A 9 6.43 1.70 41.99
CA GLU A 9 7.22 0.46 42.12
C GLU A 9 7.68 -0.09 40.76
N THR A 10 6.80 -0.12 39.75
CA THR A 10 7.17 -0.59 38.39
C THR A 10 8.12 0.39 37.69
N ARG A 11 7.97 1.69 37.97
CA ARG A 11 8.88 2.78 37.58
C ARG A 11 10.25 2.56 38.22
N ASN A 12 10.31 2.38 39.53
CA ASN A 12 11.57 2.14 40.22
C ASN A 12 12.25 0.83 39.75
N VAL A 13 11.49 -0.23 39.44
CA VAL A 13 12.02 -1.49 38.92
C VAL A 13 12.48 -1.38 37.46
N ALA A 14 11.72 -0.71 36.59
CA ALA A 14 12.09 -0.49 35.19
C ALA A 14 13.28 0.46 35.07
N ASP A 15 13.32 1.52 35.88
CA ASP A 15 14.41 2.48 35.97
C ASP A 15 15.66 1.80 36.53
N ALA A 16 15.51 0.95 37.56
CA ALA A 16 16.59 0.13 38.09
C ALA A 16 17.07 -0.94 37.10
N GLN A 17 16.22 -1.54 36.28
CA GLN A 17 16.61 -2.50 35.24
C GLN A 17 17.30 -1.81 34.05
N LEU A 18 16.84 -0.62 33.64
CA LEU A 18 17.48 0.20 32.61
C LEU A 18 18.84 0.73 33.09
N ALA A 19 18.95 1.10 34.37
CA ALA A 19 20.21 1.50 35.00
C ALA A 19 21.16 0.31 35.24
N ALA A 20 20.65 -0.86 35.63
CA ALA A 20 21.43 -2.09 35.82
C ALA A 20 21.98 -2.65 34.49
N GLY A 21 21.37 -2.31 33.35
CA GLY A 21 21.92 -2.53 32.01
C GLY A 21 23.00 -1.54 31.58
N GLY A 22 23.44 -0.63 32.45
CA GLY A 22 24.53 0.33 32.22
C GLY A 22 24.10 1.70 31.68
N GLY A 23 22.80 2.02 31.67
CA GLY A 23 22.28 3.25 31.09
C GLY A 23 21.99 4.36 32.10
N ARG A 24 22.46 5.58 31.84
CA ARG A 24 22.13 6.76 32.66
C ARG A 24 20.73 7.28 32.33
N ILE A 25 19.93 7.59 33.36
CA ILE A 25 18.64 8.30 33.22
C ILE A 25 18.86 9.75 33.62
N VAL A 26 18.36 10.68 32.82
CA VAL A 26 18.52 12.12 33.03
C VAL A 26 17.15 12.77 33.11
N GLU A 27 16.96 13.69 34.04
CA GLU A 27 15.73 14.46 34.17
C GLU A 27 16.00 15.92 33.81
N LEU A 28 15.21 16.47 32.90
CA LEU A 28 15.33 17.85 32.44
C LEU A 28 14.02 18.60 32.71
N ASP A 29 14.13 19.86 33.13
CA ASP A 29 13.01 20.77 33.13
C ASP A 29 12.62 21.14 31.69
N GLY A 30 11.32 21.33 31.45
CA GLY A 30 10.80 21.64 30.11
C GLY A 30 11.34 22.93 29.50
N ASP A 31 11.98 23.81 30.29
CA ASP A 31 12.60 25.06 29.85
C ASP A 31 14.14 25.06 29.87
N ALA A 32 14.76 23.89 30.05
CA ALA A 32 16.20 23.74 29.89
C ALA A 32 16.68 24.17 28.48
N ASP A 33 17.86 24.78 28.39
CA ASP A 33 18.51 25.03 27.10
C ASP A 33 19.07 23.71 26.57
N TRP A 34 18.62 23.31 25.38
CA TRP A 34 19.07 22.08 24.72
C TRP A 34 20.59 22.04 24.51
N ARG A 35 21.26 23.20 24.39
CA ARG A 35 22.72 23.29 24.21
C ARG A 35 23.48 22.89 25.47
N GLU A 36 22.93 23.19 26.64
CA GLU A 36 23.51 22.81 27.92
C GLU A 36 23.15 21.35 28.24
N ALA A 37 21.91 20.97 27.94
CA ALA A 37 21.43 19.60 28.11
C ALA A 37 22.14 18.58 27.21
N GLU A 38 22.70 18.97 26.05
CA GLU A 38 23.40 18.05 25.13
C GLU A 38 24.54 17.29 25.81
N ALA A 39 25.36 17.99 26.60
CA ALA A 39 26.42 17.36 27.39
C ALA A 39 25.83 16.47 28.51
N GLU A 40 24.73 16.91 29.11
CA GLU A 40 24.06 16.18 30.19
C GLU A 40 23.34 14.93 29.69
N ILE A 41 22.92 14.83 28.44
CA ILE A 41 22.21 13.63 27.92
C ILE A 41 23.15 12.66 27.19
N ALA A 42 24.43 12.98 27.05
CA ALA A 42 25.42 12.12 26.41
C ALA A 42 25.51 10.75 27.12
N GLY A 43 25.20 9.67 26.40
CA GLY A 43 25.15 8.31 26.96
C GLY A 43 23.94 8.00 27.85
N ALA A 44 22.95 8.91 27.91
CA ALA A 44 21.68 8.62 28.57
C ALA A 44 20.86 7.64 27.72
N VAL A 45 20.30 6.61 28.37
CA VAL A 45 19.38 5.67 27.72
C VAL A 45 17.95 6.20 27.73
N ARG A 46 17.63 7.09 28.67
CA ARG A 46 16.36 7.77 28.79
C ARG A 46 16.54 9.19 29.32
N VAL A 47 15.78 10.12 28.76
CA VAL A 47 15.65 11.49 29.26
C VAL A 47 14.18 11.75 29.56
N ASP A 48 13.91 12.15 30.80
CA ASP A 48 12.59 12.49 31.30
C ASP A 48 12.44 14.01 31.26
N ILE A 49 11.50 14.52 30.47
CA ILE A 49 11.22 15.96 30.35
C ILE A 49 10.00 16.29 31.19
N ARG A 50 10.18 17.16 32.18
CA ARG A 50 9.14 17.54 33.14
C ARG A 50 8.27 18.69 32.62
N PHE A 51 6.96 18.48 32.66
CA PHE A 51 5.91 19.44 32.34
C PHE A 51 5.28 19.96 33.63
N PRO A 52 5.57 21.20 34.06
CA PRO A 52 5.06 21.73 35.32
C PRO A 52 3.55 22.01 35.27
N LYS A 53 3.01 22.30 34.08
CA LYS A 53 1.59 22.58 33.84
C LYS A 53 1.18 22.07 32.47
N PHE A 54 -0.06 21.61 32.31
CA PHE A 54 -0.54 21.11 31.02
C PHE A 54 -0.53 22.16 29.90
N ASN A 55 -0.55 23.46 30.22
CA ASN A 55 -0.49 24.54 29.24
C ASN A 55 0.94 25.03 28.94
N ASP A 56 1.97 24.39 29.50
CA ASP A 56 3.35 24.70 29.19
C ASP A 56 3.83 23.96 27.93
N GLY A 57 4.10 24.73 26.88
CA GLY A 57 4.55 24.21 25.58
C GLY A 57 6.05 23.92 25.50
N ARG A 58 6.87 24.37 26.46
CA ARG A 58 8.34 24.41 26.31
C ARG A 58 8.96 23.02 26.20
N GLY A 59 8.44 22.04 26.94
CA GLY A 59 8.90 20.64 26.86
C GLY A 59 8.72 20.01 25.47
N PHE A 60 7.73 20.44 24.68
CA PHE A 60 7.57 19.99 23.29
C PHE A 60 8.67 20.53 22.38
N SER A 61 9.02 21.81 22.56
CA SER A 61 10.11 22.46 21.83
C SER A 61 11.45 21.84 22.19
N LEU A 62 11.70 21.61 23.48
CA LEU A 62 12.92 20.95 23.97
C LEU A 62 13.06 19.55 23.37
N ALA A 63 12.01 18.73 23.41
CA ALA A 63 12.03 17.40 22.78
C ALA A 63 12.41 17.46 21.29
N THR A 64 11.83 18.40 20.55
CA THR A 64 12.16 18.60 19.13
C THR A 64 13.63 18.98 18.95
N GLN A 65 14.14 19.91 19.75
CA GLN A 65 15.54 20.34 19.70
C GLN A 65 16.50 19.21 20.08
N LEU A 66 16.18 18.41 21.09
CA LEU A 66 17.00 17.25 21.46
C LEU A 66 17.06 16.20 20.33
N ARG A 67 15.96 15.98 19.61
CA ARG A 67 15.93 15.05 18.48
C ARG A 67 16.63 15.60 17.23
N GLU A 68 16.39 16.86 16.89
CA GLU A 68 16.83 17.43 15.60
C GLU A 68 18.19 18.10 15.67
N ARG A 69 18.51 18.75 16.79
CA ARG A 69 19.74 19.54 16.94
C ARG A 69 20.82 18.80 17.73
N ALA A 70 20.46 18.19 18.86
CA ALA A 70 21.38 17.39 19.67
C ALA A 70 21.50 15.93 19.19
N GLY A 71 20.68 15.49 18.22
CA GLY A 71 20.74 14.15 17.65
C GLY A 71 20.46 13.00 18.62
N TYR A 72 19.75 13.27 19.73
CA TYR A 72 19.50 12.26 20.76
C TYR A 72 18.59 11.13 20.25
N THR A 73 19.07 9.89 20.33
CA THR A 73 18.39 8.68 19.85
C THR A 73 17.81 7.80 20.96
N GLY A 74 18.17 8.05 22.21
CA GLY A 74 17.64 7.32 23.37
C GLY A 74 16.14 7.59 23.61
N LYS A 75 15.57 7.02 24.67
CA LYS A 75 14.14 7.19 24.97
C LYS A 75 13.86 8.59 25.51
N LEU A 76 12.78 9.22 25.05
CA LEU A 76 12.22 10.43 25.65
C LEU A 76 10.90 10.11 26.36
N ARG A 77 10.78 10.47 27.64
CA ARG A 77 9.53 10.33 28.40
C ARG A 77 9.02 11.71 28.83
N ALA A 78 7.73 11.97 28.63
CA ALA A 78 7.09 13.17 29.13
C ALA A 78 6.52 12.91 30.53
N VAL A 79 6.88 13.71 31.52
CA VAL A 79 6.49 13.52 32.93
C VAL A 79 5.80 14.78 33.46
N GLY A 80 4.77 14.66 34.30
CA GLY A 80 4.15 15.80 35.01
C GLY A 80 2.68 16.04 34.66
N ASP A 81 2.21 17.30 34.73
CA ASP A 81 0.80 17.66 34.49
C ASP A 81 0.47 17.62 33.00
N LEU A 82 0.17 16.42 32.51
CA LEU A 82 -0.13 16.12 31.11
C LEU A 82 -1.56 15.59 30.96
N ILE A 83 -2.19 15.90 29.83
CA ILE A 83 -3.56 15.43 29.51
C ILE A 83 -3.59 14.57 28.23
N PRO A 84 -4.54 13.63 28.11
CA PRO A 84 -4.62 12.73 26.95
C PRO A 84 -4.64 13.45 25.58
N ASP A 85 -5.25 14.63 25.47
CA ASP A 85 -5.31 15.41 24.23
C ASP A 85 -3.92 15.80 23.68
N GLN A 86 -2.89 15.76 24.52
CA GLN A 86 -1.51 16.05 24.13
C GLN A 86 -0.77 14.84 23.55
N ALA A 87 -1.34 13.63 23.61
CA ALA A 87 -0.67 12.40 23.17
C ALA A 87 -0.12 12.48 21.73
N GLN A 88 -0.91 13.03 20.79
CA GLN A 88 -0.48 13.20 19.40
C GLN A 88 0.68 14.19 19.27
N HIS A 89 0.63 15.29 20.02
CA HIS A 89 1.70 16.29 20.02
C HIS A 89 3.00 15.70 20.57
N LEU A 90 2.92 14.91 21.66
CA LEU A 90 4.06 14.21 22.25
C LEU A 90 4.71 13.24 21.25
N ILE A 91 3.91 12.41 20.57
CA ILE A 91 4.41 11.49 19.53
C ILE A 91 5.11 12.26 18.41
N ARG A 92 4.55 13.39 17.98
CA ARG A 92 5.06 14.16 16.84
C ARG A 92 6.42 14.79 17.08
N VAL A 93 6.67 15.27 18.31
CA VAL A 93 7.96 15.86 18.70
C VAL A 93 8.99 14.81 19.13
N GLY A 94 8.59 13.53 19.16
CA GLY A 94 9.51 12.41 19.34
C GLY A 94 9.60 11.85 20.76
N PHE A 95 8.55 12.01 21.58
CA PHE A 95 8.42 11.25 22.83
C PHE A 95 8.07 9.78 22.57
N ASP A 96 8.68 8.91 23.37
CA ASP A 96 8.51 7.45 23.33
C ASP A 96 7.63 6.93 24.47
N ASP A 97 7.44 7.73 25.52
CA ASP A 97 6.72 7.33 26.73
C ASP A 97 6.09 8.54 27.44
N VAL A 98 5.10 8.28 28.31
CA VAL A 98 4.46 9.33 29.13
C VAL A 98 4.18 8.81 30.55
N ASP A 99 4.42 9.65 31.56
CA ASP A 99 4.07 9.43 32.97
C ASP A 99 3.33 10.68 33.52
N PRO A 100 2.01 10.76 33.31
CA PRO A 100 1.21 11.90 33.77
C PRO A 100 0.95 11.81 35.28
N ASP A 101 0.91 12.96 35.95
CA ASP A 101 0.58 13.06 37.38
C ASP A 101 -0.85 12.59 37.66
N ARG A 102 -1.78 12.89 36.74
CA ARG A 102 -3.19 12.47 36.82
C ARG A 102 -3.33 10.98 36.50
N LYS A 103 -3.83 10.21 37.47
CA LYS A 103 -4.07 8.76 37.34
C LYS A 103 -5.51 8.48 36.87
N GLY A 104 -5.76 7.27 36.33
CA GLY A 104 -7.11 6.84 35.92
C GLY A 104 -7.55 7.17 34.48
N LEU A 105 -6.70 7.80 33.66
CA LEU A 105 -7.05 8.30 32.31
C LEU A 105 -6.60 7.38 31.17
N GLU A 106 -6.63 6.09 31.42
CA GLU A 106 -5.79 5.15 30.71
C GLU A 106 -6.38 4.70 29.39
N ALA A 107 -7.70 4.49 29.43
CA ALA A 107 -8.49 4.34 28.22
C ALA A 107 -8.47 5.65 27.40
N ASP A 108 -8.42 6.82 28.03
CA ASP A 108 -8.32 8.10 27.34
C ASP A 108 -6.99 8.27 26.60
N TRP A 109 -5.87 7.96 27.26
CA TRP A 109 -4.55 7.95 26.62
C TRP A 109 -4.49 6.95 25.46
N ALA A 110 -5.04 5.74 25.63
CA ALA A 110 -5.11 4.76 24.56
C ALA A 110 -5.93 5.28 23.36
N ARG A 111 -7.11 5.87 23.61
CA ARG A 111 -7.95 6.47 22.56
C ARG A 111 -7.27 7.66 21.88
N ALA A 112 -6.68 8.57 22.64
CA ALA A 112 -6.06 9.78 22.11
C ALA A 112 -4.89 9.47 21.17
N ARG A 113 -4.15 8.38 21.41
CA ARG A 113 -3.06 7.90 20.56
C ARG A 113 -3.50 7.39 19.19
N THR A 114 -4.75 6.97 19.05
CA THR A 114 -5.30 6.46 17.79
C THR A 114 -6.42 7.34 17.25
N ARG A 115 -6.71 8.47 17.90
CA ARG A 115 -7.88 9.32 17.59
C ARG A 115 -7.85 9.90 16.18
N PHE A 116 -6.66 10.21 15.65
CA PHE A 116 -6.52 10.79 14.33
C PHE A 116 -5.65 9.89 13.45
N ALA A 117 -6.22 9.43 12.34
CA ALA A 117 -5.50 8.67 11.33
C ALA A 117 -4.53 9.53 10.50
N HIS A 118 -4.74 10.85 10.48
CA HIS A 118 -4.00 11.82 9.68
C HIS A 118 -3.60 13.05 10.51
N ALA A 119 -2.49 13.67 10.14
CA ALA A 119 -1.90 14.78 10.86
C ALA A 119 -2.23 16.12 10.19
N TYR A 120 -2.65 17.20 10.86
CA TYR A 120 -2.89 18.46 10.13
C TYR A 120 -1.60 19.06 9.50
N GLN A 121 -0.47 19.02 10.20
CA GLN A 121 0.84 19.53 9.75
C GLN A 121 1.88 18.40 9.60
N PRO A 122 3.05 18.61 8.96
CA PRO A 122 4.17 17.66 8.99
C PRO A 122 4.77 17.49 10.40
N GLY A 123 5.41 16.36 10.67
CA GLY A 123 6.12 16.08 11.93
C GLY A 123 7.10 14.91 11.75
N ARG A 124 7.78 14.47 12.82
CA ARG A 124 8.79 13.38 12.74
C ARG A 124 8.21 12.00 12.46
N GLY A 125 6.91 11.81 12.70
CA GLY A 125 6.24 10.54 12.42
C GLY A 125 5.97 10.32 10.92
N ASN A 126 5.86 9.07 10.49
CA ASN A 126 5.47 8.67 9.12
C ASN A 126 3.99 8.96 8.77
N VAL A 127 3.33 9.91 9.46
CA VAL A 127 1.93 10.22 9.24
C VAL A 127 1.83 11.34 8.21
N THR A 128 1.30 11.00 7.04
CA THR A 128 1.05 11.96 5.96
C THR A 128 0.08 13.06 6.41
N PRO A 129 0.40 14.35 6.17
CA PRO A 129 -0.48 15.41 6.60
C PRO A 129 -1.84 15.46 5.87
N LEU A 130 -2.88 15.96 6.51
CA LEU A 130 -4.25 16.08 6.00
C LEU A 130 -4.29 16.94 4.74
N PHE A 131 -3.45 17.98 4.63
CA PHE A 131 -3.37 18.76 3.38
C PHE A 131 -2.70 17.99 2.22
N ARG A 132 -1.98 16.90 2.50
CA ARG A 132 -1.52 15.94 1.49
C ARG A 132 -2.60 14.90 1.17
N HIS A 133 -3.56 14.66 2.07
CA HIS A 133 -4.77 13.89 1.80
C HIS A 133 -5.80 14.78 1.10
N ARG A 134 -5.73 14.79 -0.23
CA ARG A 134 -6.40 15.80 -1.05
C ARG A 134 -7.89 15.52 -1.24
N HIS A 135 -8.72 16.57 -1.19
CA HIS A 135 -10.06 16.59 -1.79
C HIS A 135 -9.94 16.44 -3.32
N LYS A 136 -10.73 15.53 -3.91
CA LYS A 136 -10.87 15.33 -5.38
C LYS A 136 -10.78 16.64 -6.17
N ARG A 137 -10.00 16.66 -7.27
CA ARG A 137 -10.07 17.73 -8.28
C ARG A 137 -10.00 17.20 -9.73
N PRO A 138 -10.51 17.98 -10.70
CA PRO A 138 -11.06 17.49 -11.98
C PRO A 138 -10.06 17.06 -13.06
N GLU A 139 -8.76 17.22 -12.85
CA GLU A 139 -7.75 16.66 -13.74
C GLU A 139 -6.58 16.21 -12.87
N ASP A 140 -6.42 14.89 -12.67
CA ASP A 140 -5.11 14.39 -12.30
C ASP A 140 -4.20 14.71 -13.48
N ASP A 141 -3.30 15.68 -13.26
CA ASP A 141 -2.29 16.06 -14.23
C ASP A 141 -1.38 14.84 -14.44
N LEU A 142 -1.67 14.10 -15.52
CA LEU A 142 -0.94 12.90 -15.87
C LEU A 142 0.54 13.23 -16.10
N ALA A 143 0.87 14.43 -16.59
CA ALA A 143 2.25 14.83 -16.81
C ALA A 143 2.97 15.00 -15.47
N ALA A 144 2.34 15.67 -14.49
CA ALA A 144 2.89 15.81 -13.15
C ALA A 144 3.04 14.46 -12.43
N LEU A 145 2.04 13.57 -12.52
CA LEU A 145 2.10 12.23 -11.91
C LEU A 145 3.20 11.36 -12.56
N ASN A 146 3.27 11.33 -13.89
CA ASN A 146 4.33 10.59 -14.58
C ASN A 146 5.72 11.20 -14.32
N ALA A 147 5.84 12.52 -14.18
CA ALA A 147 7.10 13.16 -13.79
C ALA A 147 7.52 12.76 -12.38
N ARG A 148 6.59 12.76 -11.42
CA ARG A 148 6.84 12.34 -10.03
C ARG A 148 7.25 10.88 -9.92
N TYR A 149 6.58 9.99 -10.65
CA TYR A 149 6.83 8.54 -10.58
C TYR A 149 7.96 8.05 -11.49
N ARG A 150 8.55 8.93 -12.33
CA ARG A 150 9.56 8.53 -13.32
C ARG A 150 10.73 7.77 -12.72
N ASP A 151 11.26 8.28 -11.61
CA ASP A 151 12.49 7.78 -10.98
C ASP A 151 12.21 7.00 -9.69
N MET A 152 10.95 6.70 -9.41
CA MET A 152 10.55 5.93 -8.23
C MET A 152 10.62 4.42 -8.49
N THR A 153 10.95 3.66 -7.44
CA THR A 153 10.81 2.20 -7.47
C THR A 153 9.32 1.81 -7.51
N PRO A 154 8.94 0.63 -8.01
CA PRO A 154 7.54 0.19 -7.97
C PRO A 154 6.96 0.16 -6.57
N GLN A 155 7.77 -0.20 -5.57
CA GLN A 155 7.37 -0.19 -4.16
C GLN A 155 7.05 1.22 -3.68
N ASP A 156 7.83 2.23 -4.09
CA ASP A 156 7.57 3.62 -3.73
C ASP A 156 6.36 4.19 -4.48
N ILE A 157 6.17 3.84 -5.77
CA ILE A 157 4.95 4.19 -6.53
C ILE A 157 3.72 3.60 -5.85
N LEU A 158 3.76 2.31 -5.50
CA LEU A 158 2.66 1.63 -4.79
C LEU A 158 2.41 2.26 -3.42
N ARG A 159 3.47 2.54 -2.66
CA ARG A 159 3.33 3.16 -1.33
C ARG A 159 2.70 4.54 -1.44
N ASP A 160 3.13 5.36 -2.39
CA ASP A 160 2.55 6.68 -2.62
C ASP A 160 1.10 6.59 -3.07
N ALA A 161 0.78 5.72 -4.04
CA ALA A 161 -0.59 5.49 -4.51
C ALA A 161 -1.53 5.07 -3.37
N ILE A 162 -1.10 4.14 -2.51
CA ILE A 162 -1.92 3.54 -1.44
C ILE A 162 -2.01 4.43 -0.20
N ARG A 163 -0.89 5.05 0.20
CA ARG A 163 -0.80 5.78 1.49
C ARG A 163 -0.95 7.29 1.35
N ASN A 164 -0.82 7.87 0.15
CA ASN A 164 -0.83 9.31 -0.05
C ASN A 164 -1.84 9.77 -1.10
N GLU A 165 -1.70 9.32 -2.35
CA GLU A 165 -2.40 9.93 -3.50
C GLU A 165 -3.89 9.54 -3.54
N TRP A 166 -4.21 8.24 -3.38
CA TRP A 166 -5.58 7.72 -3.51
C TRP A 166 -6.01 6.90 -2.30
N VAL A 167 -5.75 7.43 -1.10
CA VAL A 167 -6.03 6.75 0.17
C VAL A 167 -7.49 6.33 0.26
N GLY A 168 -7.73 5.02 0.45
CA GLY A 168 -9.07 4.44 0.52
C GLY A 168 -9.87 4.47 -0.80
N LYS A 169 -9.26 4.94 -1.89
CA LYS A 169 -9.86 5.09 -3.22
C LYS A 169 -9.01 4.45 -4.33
N VAL A 170 -8.10 3.55 -3.97
CA VAL A 170 -7.31 2.76 -4.90
C VAL A 170 -7.55 1.26 -4.69
N ALA A 171 -7.54 0.52 -5.80
CA ALA A 171 -7.55 -0.93 -5.79
C ALA A 171 -6.54 -1.47 -6.80
N ILE A 172 -6.05 -2.69 -6.60
CA ILE A 172 -5.31 -3.42 -7.63
C ILE A 172 -6.25 -4.33 -8.41
N MET A 173 -6.11 -4.32 -9.72
CA MET A 173 -6.74 -5.30 -10.60
C MET A 173 -5.72 -6.38 -10.95
N SER A 174 -5.99 -7.61 -10.50
CA SER A 174 -5.10 -8.76 -10.71
C SER A 174 -5.85 -9.90 -11.38
N SER A 175 -5.25 -10.47 -12.43
CA SER A 175 -5.73 -11.72 -13.02
C SER A 175 -5.14 -12.96 -12.33
N PHE A 176 -4.28 -12.77 -11.32
CA PHE A 176 -3.48 -13.85 -10.72
C PHE A 176 -2.70 -14.67 -11.76
N GLY A 177 -2.22 -14.00 -12.84
CA GLY A 177 -1.42 -14.63 -13.88
C GLY A 177 0.02 -14.93 -13.46
N ALA A 178 0.85 -15.37 -14.41
CA ALA A 178 2.21 -15.86 -14.20
C ALA A 178 3.07 -15.01 -13.24
N GLU A 179 3.01 -13.69 -13.39
CA GLU A 179 3.84 -12.74 -12.63
C GLU A 179 3.07 -11.94 -11.58
N ALA A 180 1.80 -12.25 -11.34
CA ALA A 180 0.93 -11.46 -10.48
C ALA A 180 1.41 -11.41 -9.01
N ALA A 181 2.11 -12.45 -8.56
CA ALA A 181 2.63 -12.54 -7.20
C ALA A 181 3.56 -11.37 -6.84
N VAL A 182 4.33 -10.84 -7.81
CA VAL A 182 5.23 -9.71 -7.56
C VAL A 182 4.46 -8.49 -7.06
N GLY A 183 3.46 -8.03 -7.83
CA GLY A 183 2.68 -6.84 -7.47
C GLY A 183 1.82 -7.07 -6.23
N LEU A 184 1.24 -8.26 -6.09
CA LEU A 184 0.42 -8.62 -4.93
C LEU A 184 1.25 -8.70 -3.65
N HIS A 185 2.46 -9.27 -3.70
CA HIS A 185 3.37 -9.30 -2.56
C HIS A 185 3.78 -7.89 -2.15
N MET A 186 4.16 -7.02 -3.10
CA MET A 186 4.48 -5.62 -2.80
C MET A 186 3.32 -4.90 -2.08
N ILE A 187 2.09 -5.12 -2.53
CA ILE A 187 0.89 -4.55 -1.89
C ILE A 187 0.68 -5.11 -0.50
N ALA A 188 0.81 -6.42 -0.31
CA ALA A 188 0.68 -7.05 1.01
C ALA A 188 1.69 -6.48 2.03
N GLN A 189 2.92 -6.16 1.59
CA GLN A 189 3.93 -5.51 2.43
C GLN A 189 3.60 -4.05 2.78
N ILE A 190 2.78 -3.37 1.98
CA ILE A 190 2.39 -1.97 2.19
C ILE A 190 1.11 -1.89 3.01
N ASP A 191 0.05 -2.54 2.53
CA ASP A 191 -1.26 -2.63 3.16
C ASP A 191 -2.03 -3.88 2.64
N PRO A 192 -2.08 -4.96 3.43
CA PRO A 192 -2.80 -6.19 3.04
C PRO A 192 -4.31 -6.00 2.94
N ALA A 193 -4.87 -4.89 3.45
CA ALA A 193 -6.28 -4.54 3.32
C ALA A 193 -6.61 -3.78 2.02
N THR A 194 -5.60 -3.45 1.19
CA THR A 194 -5.82 -2.85 -0.12
C THR A 194 -6.73 -3.75 -0.96
N PRO A 195 -7.84 -3.24 -1.54
CA PRO A 195 -8.74 -4.05 -2.34
C PRO A 195 -8.02 -4.67 -3.55
N VAL A 196 -8.14 -5.99 -3.68
CA VAL A 196 -7.65 -6.76 -4.83
C VAL A 196 -8.85 -7.22 -5.64
N ILE A 197 -9.07 -6.60 -6.79
CA ILE A 197 -10.13 -6.94 -7.72
C ILE A 197 -9.69 -8.15 -8.56
N PHE A 198 -10.48 -9.21 -8.48
CA PHE A 198 -10.30 -10.45 -9.24
C PHE A 198 -11.57 -10.76 -10.04
N LEU A 199 -11.41 -10.90 -11.36
CA LEU A 199 -12.50 -11.22 -12.29
C LEU A 199 -12.56 -12.72 -12.54
N ASP A 200 -13.47 -13.41 -11.85
CA ASP A 200 -13.83 -14.79 -12.17
C ASP A 200 -14.79 -14.82 -13.35
N THR A 201 -14.20 -15.01 -14.53
CA THR A 201 -14.93 -15.07 -15.80
C THR A 201 -15.78 -16.32 -15.96
N GLY A 202 -15.68 -17.33 -15.07
CA GLY A 202 -16.22 -18.68 -15.29
C GLY A 202 -15.48 -19.47 -16.39
N ARG A 203 -14.40 -18.93 -16.95
CA ARG A 203 -13.56 -19.52 -18.00
C ARG A 203 -12.08 -19.50 -17.65
N LEU A 204 -11.73 -19.34 -16.37
CA LEU A 204 -10.34 -19.41 -15.92
C LEU A 204 -9.87 -20.86 -15.87
N PHE A 205 -8.56 -21.07 -15.90
CA PHE A 205 -8.01 -22.39 -15.56
C PHE A 205 -8.27 -22.68 -14.08
N ALA A 206 -8.59 -23.95 -13.75
CA ALA A 206 -8.73 -24.38 -12.36
C ALA A 206 -7.44 -24.09 -11.55
N GLN A 207 -6.27 -24.21 -12.19
CA GLN A 207 -4.98 -23.86 -11.61
C GLN A 207 -4.89 -22.37 -11.24
N THR A 208 -5.48 -21.47 -12.03
CA THR A 208 -5.50 -20.03 -11.72
C THR A 208 -6.39 -19.73 -10.51
N GLU A 209 -7.54 -20.39 -10.39
CA GLU A 209 -8.42 -20.24 -9.23
C GLU A 209 -7.78 -20.82 -7.95
N GLN A 210 -7.11 -21.96 -8.05
CA GLN A 210 -6.37 -22.56 -6.94
C GLN A 210 -5.20 -21.66 -6.51
N TYR A 211 -4.41 -21.19 -7.48
CA TYR A 211 -3.30 -20.28 -7.25
C TYR A 211 -3.75 -18.96 -6.63
N GLN A 212 -4.90 -18.43 -7.05
CA GLN A 212 -5.49 -17.23 -6.45
C GLN A 212 -5.74 -17.41 -4.95
N ARG A 213 -6.38 -18.52 -4.55
CA ARG A 213 -6.66 -18.80 -3.13
C ARG A 213 -5.38 -19.02 -2.33
N GLN A 214 -4.46 -19.85 -2.84
CA GLN A 214 -3.18 -20.13 -2.20
C GLN A 214 -2.36 -18.86 -1.98
N LEU A 215 -2.21 -18.05 -3.04
CA LEU A 215 -1.42 -16.82 -2.96
C LEU A 215 -2.07 -15.77 -2.05
N THR A 216 -3.40 -15.67 -2.05
CA THR A 216 -4.15 -14.79 -1.14
C THR A 216 -3.85 -15.14 0.31
N GLU A 217 -3.93 -16.42 0.67
CA GLU A 217 -3.66 -16.91 2.01
C GLU A 217 -2.19 -16.70 2.40
N GLN A 218 -1.26 -17.10 1.52
CA GLN A 218 0.18 -16.98 1.77
C GLN A 218 0.62 -15.51 1.96
N LEU A 219 0.03 -14.58 1.22
CA LEU A 219 0.35 -13.15 1.31
C LEU A 219 -0.45 -12.42 2.40
N GLY A 220 -1.44 -13.07 3.04
CA GLY A 220 -2.31 -12.44 4.04
C GLY A 220 -3.20 -11.33 3.48
N LEU A 221 -3.54 -11.38 2.19
CA LEU A 221 -4.42 -10.40 1.55
C LEU A 221 -5.84 -10.54 2.11
N SER A 222 -6.35 -9.48 2.75
CA SER A 222 -7.61 -9.55 3.52
C SER A 222 -8.83 -9.00 2.78
N ASN A 223 -8.65 -8.42 1.60
CA ASN A 223 -9.70 -7.71 0.87
C ASN A 223 -9.76 -8.11 -0.62
N ILE A 224 -10.04 -9.38 -0.89
CA ILE A 224 -10.30 -9.85 -2.25
C ILE A 224 -11.72 -9.49 -2.67
N ARG A 225 -11.84 -8.77 -3.78
CA ARG A 225 -13.12 -8.42 -4.44
C ARG A 225 -13.30 -9.33 -5.65
N LEU A 226 -13.95 -10.47 -5.42
CA LEU A 226 -14.30 -11.44 -6.45
C LEU A 226 -15.52 -10.94 -7.23
N LEU A 227 -15.37 -10.74 -8.54
CA LEU A 227 -16.47 -10.37 -9.44
C LEU A 227 -16.73 -11.48 -10.43
N LYS A 228 -18.00 -11.72 -10.71
CA LYS A 228 -18.48 -12.73 -11.66
C LYS A 228 -19.41 -12.07 -12.68
N PRO A 229 -19.53 -12.62 -13.90
CA PRO A 229 -20.57 -12.19 -14.81
C PRO A 229 -21.96 -12.42 -14.21
N ASP A 230 -22.90 -11.54 -14.58
CA ASP A 230 -24.30 -11.73 -14.28
C ASP A 230 -24.81 -13.04 -14.92
N ALA A 231 -25.53 -13.84 -14.13
CA ALA A 231 -25.96 -15.17 -14.54
C ALA A 231 -27.08 -15.12 -15.59
N GLU A 232 -27.95 -14.13 -15.53
CA GLU A 232 -29.05 -13.94 -16.48
C GLU A 232 -28.51 -13.44 -17.82
N GLU A 233 -27.58 -12.49 -17.81
CA GLU A 233 -26.88 -12.03 -19.01
C GLU A 233 -26.11 -13.17 -19.69
N VAL A 234 -25.41 -14.01 -18.91
CA VAL A 234 -24.72 -15.20 -19.44
C VAL A 234 -25.70 -16.20 -20.05
N ALA A 235 -26.81 -16.49 -19.37
CA ALA A 235 -27.83 -17.40 -19.87
C ALA A 235 -28.50 -16.89 -21.16
N SER A 236 -28.56 -15.57 -21.35
CA SER A 236 -29.13 -14.94 -22.54
C SER A 236 -28.13 -14.86 -23.70
N GLU A 237 -26.91 -14.38 -23.46
CA GLU A 237 -25.94 -14.01 -24.50
C GLU A 237 -24.90 -15.11 -24.81
N ASP A 238 -24.63 -16.02 -23.87
CA ASP A 238 -23.65 -17.13 -23.97
C ASP A 238 -24.27 -18.48 -23.58
N SER A 239 -25.54 -18.70 -23.92
CA SER A 239 -26.30 -19.91 -23.56
C SER A 239 -25.67 -21.24 -24.04
N ASP A 240 -24.89 -21.18 -25.12
CA ASP A 240 -24.20 -22.33 -25.71
C ASP A 240 -22.75 -22.49 -25.25
N ASP A 241 -22.30 -21.64 -24.33
CA ASP A 241 -20.94 -21.60 -23.78
C ASP A 241 -19.82 -21.39 -24.82
N ARG A 242 -20.16 -20.84 -25.99
CA ARG A 242 -19.26 -20.71 -27.15
C ARG A 242 -19.10 -19.28 -27.64
N LEU A 243 -19.59 -18.27 -26.92
CA LEU A 243 -19.43 -16.86 -27.28
C LEU A 243 -17.96 -16.50 -27.48
N TRP A 244 -17.04 -17.03 -26.67
CA TRP A 244 -15.59 -16.81 -26.83
C TRP A 244 -15.03 -17.21 -28.20
N ARG A 245 -15.68 -18.15 -28.91
CA ARG A 245 -15.29 -18.61 -30.24
C ARG A 245 -15.95 -17.79 -31.34
N ARG A 246 -17.22 -17.42 -31.13
CA ARG A 246 -18.03 -16.63 -32.08
C ARG A 246 -17.59 -15.16 -32.09
N ASP A 247 -17.48 -14.59 -30.90
CA ASP A 247 -17.11 -13.20 -30.66
C ASP A 247 -16.30 -13.07 -29.33
N PRO A 248 -14.96 -13.12 -29.41
CA PRO A 248 -14.06 -12.96 -28.28
C PRO A 248 -14.15 -11.60 -27.57
N ASP A 249 -14.62 -10.55 -28.26
CA ASP A 249 -14.79 -9.21 -27.70
C ASP A 249 -16.09 -9.11 -26.92
N ALA A 250 -17.21 -9.59 -27.48
CA ALA A 250 -18.48 -9.72 -26.74
C ALA A 250 -18.32 -10.61 -25.49
N CYS A 251 -17.59 -11.73 -25.60
CA CYS A 251 -17.27 -12.57 -24.45
C CYS A 251 -16.48 -11.81 -23.37
N CYS A 252 -15.50 -10.99 -23.75
CA CYS A 252 -14.77 -10.16 -22.80
C CYS A 252 -15.65 -9.04 -22.23
N ALA A 253 -16.55 -8.46 -23.02
CA ALA A 253 -17.47 -7.43 -22.57
C ALA A 253 -18.38 -7.99 -21.47
N LEU A 254 -19.06 -9.10 -21.75
CA LEU A 254 -19.95 -9.81 -20.84
C LEU A 254 -19.23 -10.29 -19.57
N ARG A 255 -18.08 -10.97 -19.72
CA ARG A 255 -17.43 -11.68 -18.59
C ARG A 255 -16.38 -10.88 -17.84
N LYS A 256 -15.97 -9.72 -18.33
CA LYS A 256 -14.91 -8.90 -17.70
C LYS A 256 -15.25 -7.43 -17.59
N VAL A 257 -15.75 -6.82 -18.66
CA VAL A 257 -15.96 -5.37 -18.68
C VAL A 257 -17.18 -5.00 -17.83
N ARG A 258 -18.36 -5.59 -18.11
CA ARG A 258 -19.58 -5.29 -17.34
C ARG A 258 -19.43 -5.55 -15.84
N PRO A 259 -18.89 -6.70 -15.38
CA PRO A 259 -18.70 -6.93 -13.94
C PRO A 259 -17.69 -5.98 -13.30
N LEU A 260 -16.67 -5.56 -14.05
CA LEU A 260 -15.71 -4.57 -13.56
C LEU A 260 -16.36 -3.19 -13.42
N ASP A 261 -17.19 -2.80 -14.38
CA ASP A 261 -17.85 -1.50 -14.42
C ASP A 261 -18.81 -1.28 -13.24
N GLU A 262 -19.38 -2.34 -12.67
CA GLU A 262 -20.22 -2.28 -11.47
C GLU A 262 -19.50 -1.69 -10.25
N ILE A 263 -18.19 -1.95 -10.10
CA ILE A 263 -17.43 -1.54 -8.91
C ILE A 263 -16.36 -0.49 -9.20
N ILE A 264 -15.99 -0.29 -10.46
CA ILE A 264 -14.90 0.64 -10.83
C ILE A 264 -15.21 2.08 -10.39
N GLY A 265 -16.50 2.40 -10.23
CA GLY A 265 -17.00 3.67 -9.73
C GLY A 265 -16.46 4.04 -8.35
N ASP A 266 -16.20 3.05 -7.50
CA ASP A 266 -15.81 3.20 -6.10
C ASP A 266 -14.37 3.71 -5.93
N TYR A 267 -13.54 3.54 -6.98
CA TYR A 267 -12.11 3.79 -6.98
C TYR A 267 -11.73 4.94 -7.92
N ASP A 268 -10.87 5.83 -7.45
CA ASP A 268 -10.34 6.94 -8.26
C ASP A 268 -9.13 6.49 -9.09
N ALA A 269 -8.40 5.48 -8.63
CA ALA A 269 -7.29 4.87 -9.35
C ALA A 269 -7.31 3.33 -9.26
N LEU A 270 -6.85 2.68 -10.33
CA LEU A 270 -6.63 1.25 -10.38
C LEU A 270 -5.18 0.92 -10.72
N ILE A 271 -4.55 0.12 -9.87
CA ILE A 271 -3.21 -0.42 -10.08
C ILE A 271 -3.32 -1.64 -11.00
N THR A 272 -2.40 -1.77 -11.97
CA THR A 272 -2.33 -2.94 -12.85
C THR A 272 -0.93 -3.56 -12.86
N GLY A 273 -0.85 -4.84 -13.23
CA GLY A 273 0.41 -5.55 -13.43
C GLY A 273 1.04 -5.40 -14.83
N ARG A 274 0.60 -4.43 -15.65
CA ARG A 274 1.10 -4.25 -17.02
C ARG A 274 2.57 -3.79 -17.03
N LYS A 275 3.34 -4.25 -18.02
CA LYS A 275 4.79 -4.02 -18.18
C LYS A 275 5.11 -3.78 -19.65
N ARG A 276 6.14 -2.97 -19.94
CA ARG A 276 6.53 -2.66 -21.33
C ARG A 276 7.16 -3.84 -22.06
N PHE A 277 7.96 -4.66 -21.37
CA PHE A 277 8.62 -5.81 -21.99
C PHE A 277 7.66 -6.93 -22.44
N HIS A 278 6.38 -6.87 -22.07
CA HIS A 278 5.35 -7.75 -22.63
C HIS A 278 4.99 -7.43 -24.09
N GLY A 279 5.67 -6.46 -24.70
CA GLY A 279 5.60 -6.20 -26.14
C GLY A 279 4.28 -5.61 -26.63
N GLY A 280 4.11 -5.63 -27.95
CA GLY A 280 2.92 -5.14 -28.64
C GLY A 280 2.56 -3.69 -28.27
N GLY A 281 1.28 -3.44 -28.00
CA GLY A 281 0.79 -2.12 -27.59
C GLY A 281 1.29 -1.63 -26.22
N ARG A 282 2.05 -2.44 -25.48
CA ARG A 282 2.59 -2.05 -24.16
C ARG A 282 3.95 -1.39 -24.22
N MET A 283 4.66 -1.41 -25.35
CA MET A 283 6.01 -0.84 -25.42
C MET A 283 6.06 0.64 -25.02
N SER A 284 4.98 1.39 -25.27
CA SER A 284 4.82 2.81 -24.91
C SER A 284 4.02 3.04 -23.63
N LEU A 285 3.78 2.02 -22.81
CA LEU A 285 2.93 2.08 -21.62
C LEU A 285 3.42 3.15 -20.61
N PRO A 286 2.62 4.19 -20.30
CA PRO A 286 2.94 5.15 -19.25
C PRO A 286 2.86 4.52 -17.85
N VAL A 287 3.57 5.10 -16.88
CA VAL A 287 3.42 4.68 -15.47
C VAL A 287 2.03 5.08 -14.96
N VAL A 288 1.53 6.24 -15.38
CA VAL A 288 0.16 6.69 -15.09
C VAL A 288 -0.55 7.06 -16.38
N GLU A 289 -1.73 6.52 -16.61
CA GLU A 289 -2.58 6.81 -17.77
C GLU A 289 -4.04 6.99 -17.32
N ARG A 290 -4.87 7.53 -18.22
CA ARG A 290 -6.32 7.62 -18.01
C ARG A 290 -7.04 6.76 -19.03
N ILE A 291 -7.86 5.82 -18.55
CA ILE A 291 -8.71 4.95 -19.38
C ILE A 291 -10.15 5.12 -18.90
N ASN A 292 -11.07 5.47 -19.81
CA ASN A 292 -12.49 5.70 -19.51
C ASN A 292 -12.70 6.65 -18.31
N GLY A 293 -11.96 7.76 -18.30
CA GLY A 293 -12.02 8.77 -17.23
C GLY A 293 -11.32 8.38 -15.92
N ARG A 294 -10.82 7.14 -15.78
CA ARG A 294 -10.22 6.62 -14.54
C ARG A 294 -8.71 6.50 -14.63
N ILE A 295 -8.02 6.74 -13.51
CA ILE A 295 -6.57 6.60 -13.45
C ILE A 295 -6.17 5.13 -13.42
N ARG A 296 -5.16 4.80 -14.21
CA ARG A 296 -4.45 3.53 -14.15
C ARG A 296 -3.00 3.79 -13.76
N VAL A 297 -2.53 3.03 -12.78
CA VAL A 297 -1.14 3.06 -12.33
C VAL A 297 -0.47 1.73 -12.67
N ASN A 298 0.63 1.80 -13.41
CA ASN A 298 1.40 0.66 -13.89
C ASN A 298 2.79 0.70 -13.21
N PRO A 299 2.90 0.37 -11.91
CA PRO A 299 4.14 0.53 -11.15
C PRO A 299 5.30 -0.31 -11.71
N LEU A 300 4.99 -1.39 -12.42
CA LEU A 300 5.96 -2.31 -13.01
C LEU A 300 6.23 -2.02 -14.50
N ALA A 301 5.81 -0.86 -15.02
CA ALA A 301 5.97 -0.51 -16.44
C ALA A 301 7.44 -0.53 -16.90
N ASN A 302 8.36 -0.13 -16.02
CA ASN A 302 9.80 -0.02 -16.31
C ASN A 302 10.62 -1.27 -15.95
N TRP A 303 10.04 -2.26 -15.28
CA TRP A 303 10.75 -3.50 -14.96
C TRP A 303 10.89 -4.36 -16.20
N ASP A 304 11.99 -5.10 -16.30
CA ASP A 304 12.23 -6.13 -17.30
C ASP A 304 11.99 -7.54 -16.71
N ALA A 305 12.19 -8.57 -17.53
CA ALA A 305 12.00 -9.96 -17.11
C ALA A 305 12.99 -10.36 -16.00
N ALA A 306 14.23 -9.86 -16.02
CA ALA A 306 15.23 -10.16 -15.01
C ALA A 306 14.85 -9.59 -13.64
N ALA A 307 14.37 -8.35 -13.58
CA ALA A 307 13.90 -7.75 -12.33
C ALA A 307 12.70 -8.49 -11.73
N ILE A 308 11.81 -9.04 -12.58
CA ILE A 308 10.70 -9.88 -12.14
C ILE A 308 11.22 -11.20 -11.55
N GLU A 309 12.12 -11.85 -12.26
CA GLU A 309 12.74 -13.11 -11.85
C GLU A 309 13.51 -12.96 -10.52
N ASP A 310 14.33 -11.93 -10.41
CA ASP A 310 15.07 -11.59 -9.20
C ASP A 310 14.12 -11.37 -8.01
N TYR A 311 12.97 -10.74 -8.24
CA TYR A 311 11.98 -10.52 -7.18
C TYR A 311 11.32 -11.83 -6.73
N PHE A 312 10.98 -12.72 -7.67
CA PHE A 312 10.46 -14.05 -7.36
C PHE A 312 11.45 -14.83 -6.48
N GLN A 313 12.73 -14.86 -6.88
CA GLN A 313 13.78 -15.58 -6.14
C GLN A 313 14.04 -14.95 -4.77
N ARG A 314 14.13 -13.62 -4.70
CA ARG A 314 14.42 -12.90 -3.46
C ARG A 314 13.39 -13.13 -2.36
N PHE A 315 12.11 -13.26 -2.73
CA PHE A 315 11.00 -13.40 -1.79
C PHE A 315 10.37 -14.79 -1.79
N ASP A 316 11.00 -15.76 -2.45
CA ASP A 316 10.52 -17.15 -2.58
C ASP A 316 9.03 -17.22 -2.94
N LEU A 317 8.63 -16.42 -3.93
CA LEU A 317 7.22 -16.32 -4.31
C LEU A 317 6.81 -17.56 -5.11
N PRO A 318 5.62 -18.14 -4.83
CA PRO A 318 5.16 -19.31 -5.56
C PRO A 318 4.95 -18.95 -7.02
N ARG A 319 5.37 -19.81 -7.94
CA ARG A 319 5.08 -19.65 -9.36
C ARG A 319 3.66 -20.11 -9.67
N HIS A 320 3.06 -19.51 -10.70
CA HIS A 320 1.80 -20.04 -11.20
C HIS A 320 2.03 -21.43 -11.81
N PRO A 321 1.28 -22.48 -11.44
CA PRO A 321 1.53 -23.86 -11.90
C PRO A 321 1.54 -24.10 -13.42
N LEU A 322 1.05 -23.15 -14.22
CA LEU A 322 1.00 -23.28 -15.68
C LEU A 322 2.28 -22.75 -16.34
N THR A 323 3.13 -22.00 -15.63
CA THR A 323 4.40 -21.53 -16.20
C THR A 323 5.30 -22.70 -16.57
N ASP A 324 5.31 -23.76 -15.75
CA ASP A 324 6.10 -24.98 -15.98
C ASP A 324 5.57 -25.79 -17.18
N MET A 325 4.35 -25.50 -17.61
CA MET A 325 3.71 -26.08 -18.80
C MET A 325 3.85 -25.17 -20.03
N GLY A 326 4.70 -24.13 -19.97
CA GLY A 326 4.96 -23.21 -21.07
C GLY A 326 3.95 -22.06 -21.22
N TYR A 327 3.06 -21.83 -20.25
CA TYR A 327 2.13 -20.70 -20.30
C TYR A 327 2.76 -19.43 -19.70
N ALA A 328 3.38 -18.61 -20.55
CA ALA A 328 4.04 -17.38 -20.11
C ALA A 328 3.07 -16.20 -19.84
N SER A 329 1.90 -16.19 -20.49
CA SER A 329 0.83 -15.21 -20.25
C SER A 329 -0.49 -15.93 -20.06
N ILE A 330 -1.09 -15.81 -18.87
CA ILE A 330 -2.23 -16.63 -18.46
C ILE A 330 -3.51 -15.77 -18.41
N GLY A 331 -4.57 -16.27 -19.05
CA GLY A 331 -5.92 -15.68 -19.01
C GLY A 331 -6.98 -16.77 -18.92
N CYS A 332 -8.09 -16.60 -19.64
CA CYS A 332 -9.13 -17.63 -19.74
C CYS A 332 -8.61 -18.83 -20.54
N TRP A 333 -8.96 -20.06 -20.15
CA TRP A 333 -8.48 -21.29 -20.78
C TRP A 333 -8.87 -21.40 -22.26
N THR A 334 -9.98 -20.76 -22.64
CA THR A 334 -10.49 -20.72 -24.01
C THR A 334 -9.64 -19.89 -24.97
N CYS A 335 -8.84 -18.94 -24.46
CA CYS A 335 -8.09 -17.95 -25.26
C CYS A 335 -6.61 -17.87 -24.87
N THR A 336 -6.08 -18.92 -24.26
CA THR A 336 -4.71 -19.00 -23.76
C THR A 336 -4.09 -20.34 -24.13
N ALA A 337 -2.90 -20.31 -24.74
CA ALA A 337 -2.09 -21.46 -25.09
C ALA A 337 -0.64 -21.29 -24.59
N PRO A 338 0.15 -22.37 -24.55
CA PRO A 338 1.60 -22.27 -24.32
C PRO A 338 2.28 -21.43 -25.40
N VAL A 339 3.38 -20.75 -25.03
CA VAL A 339 4.22 -20.04 -26.01
C VAL A 339 5.12 -21.03 -26.76
N GLN A 340 5.43 -20.73 -28.02
CA GLN A 340 6.47 -21.45 -28.77
C GLN A 340 7.86 -20.95 -28.31
N ALA A 341 8.91 -21.75 -28.53
CA ALA A 341 10.26 -21.52 -27.97
C ALA A 341 10.91 -20.17 -28.35
N ASP A 342 10.43 -19.52 -29.41
CA ASP A 342 10.87 -18.24 -29.97
C ASP A 342 9.77 -17.17 -29.99
N GLY A 343 8.60 -17.47 -29.42
CA GLY A 343 7.45 -16.58 -29.39
C GLY A 343 7.55 -15.49 -28.32
N ASP A 344 6.97 -14.33 -28.61
CA ASP A 344 6.73 -13.29 -27.59
C ASP A 344 5.98 -13.87 -26.38
N ILE A 345 6.19 -13.28 -25.18
CA ILE A 345 5.61 -13.74 -23.91
C ILE A 345 4.08 -13.82 -23.95
N ARG A 346 3.45 -13.07 -24.87
CA ARG A 346 2.00 -13.06 -25.08
C ARG A 346 1.54 -13.78 -26.34
N SER A 347 2.43 -14.43 -27.10
CA SER A 347 2.11 -15.14 -28.33
C SER A 347 1.03 -16.21 -28.15
N GLY A 348 0.93 -16.82 -26.96
CA GLY A 348 -0.13 -17.77 -26.61
C GLY A 348 -1.51 -17.16 -26.38
N ARG A 349 -1.68 -15.83 -26.43
CA ARG A 349 -2.95 -15.15 -26.22
C ARG A 349 -3.64 -14.88 -27.55
N TRP A 350 -4.91 -15.27 -27.65
CA TRP A 350 -5.75 -15.03 -28.85
C TRP A 350 -5.10 -15.53 -30.16
N LEU A 351 -4.51 -16.73 -30.13
CA LEU A 351 -3.92 -17.37 -31.31
C LEU A 351 -4.90 -17.36 -32.50
N GLY A 352 -4.45 -16.83 -33.64
CA GLY A 352 -5.24 -16.73 -34.87
C GLY A 352 -6.24 -15.57 -34.91
N GLN A 353 -6.20 -14.63 -33.96
CA GLN A 353 -7.06 -13.44 -33.94
C GLN A 353 -6.23 -12.15 -34.04
N SER A 354 -6.85 -11.04 -34.46
CA SER A 354 -6.21 -9.72 -34.52
C SER A 354 -6.06 -9.02 -33.16
N LYS A 355 -6.59 -9.63 -32.10
CA LYS A 355 -6.67 -9.05 -30.76
C LYS A 355 -5.33 -9.09 -30.04
N THR A 356 -4.82 -7.92 -29.65
CA THR A 356 -3.53 -7.76 -28.96
C THR A 356 -3.68 -7.39 -27.49
N GLU A 357 -4.82 -6.82 -27.08
CA GLU A 357 -5.11 -6.44 -25.70
C GLU A 357 -6.50 -6.83 -25.23
N CYS A 358 -6.66 -6.92 -23.92
CA CYS A 358 -7.95 -7.20 -23.31
C CYS A 358 -8.79 -5.92 -23.23
N GLY A 359 -10.11 -6.03 -23.46
CA GLY A 359 -11.05 -4.90 -23.46
C GLY A 359 -11.05 -4.05 -22.19
N ILE A 360 -10.61 -4.61 -21.05
CA ILE A 360 -10.45 -3.91 -19.77
C ILE A 360 -9.32 -2.84 -19.78
N HIS A 361 -8.46 -2.85 -20.79
CA HIS A 361 -7.31 -1.96 -20.95
C HIS A 361 -7.38 -1.10 -22.21
N THR A 362 -8.47 -1.21 -22.97
CA THR A 362 -8.74 -0.34 -24.10
C THR A 362 -9.80 0.67 -23.68
N PRO A 363 -9.74 1.91 -24.19
CA PRO A 363 -10.89 2.80 -24.12
C PRO A 363 -12.12 2.08 -24.67
N ALA A 364 -13.30 2.35 -24.12
CA ALA A 364 -14.53 1.84 -24.71
C ALA A 364 -14.55 2.24 -26.20
N GLN A 365 -14.70 1.27 -27.10
CA GLN A 365 -15.04 1.60 -28.48
C GLN A 365 -16.42 2.24 -28.40
N VAL A 366 -16.48 3.56 -28.61
CA VAL A 366 -17.75 4.21 -28.91
C VAL A 366 -18.24 3.50 -30.17
N ALA A 367 -19.33 2.75 -30.07
CA ALA A 367 -20.00 2.24 -31.24
C ALA A 367 -20.26 3.45 -32.14
N ALA A 368 -19.63 3.47 -33.31
CA ALA A 368 -19.98 4.44 -34.33
C ALA A 368 -21.36 4.03 -34.84
N GLU A 369 -22.41 4.60 -34.23
CA GLU A 369 -23.65 5.11 -34.86
C GLU A 369 -24.64 5.60 -33.80
#